data_AF-A0A3D5WJF2-F1
#
_entry.id   AF-A0A3D5WJF2-F1
#
_cell.length_a   1.000
_cell.length_b   1.000
_cell.length_c   1.000
_cell.angle_alpha   90.00
_cell.angle_beta   90.00
_cell.angle_gamma   90.00
#
_symmetry.space_group_name_H-M   'P 1'
#
loop_
_entity.id
_entity.type
_entity.pdbx_description
1 polymer ?
#
loop_
_entity_poly.entity_id
_entity_poly.type
_entity_poly.pdbx_seq_one_letter_code
_entity_poly.pdbx_strand_id
1 'polypeptide(L)'
;FEGRFNQGVVSLNLPQIGILAEGDEEKFWSLLEERLALCFEALMCRHHALEGTLSNVSPIHWQYGAIARLKPGETIDKLLHNGYSTISLGYIGLYEVTKLMTGVSHTDPKGTDFALRLMKRLRLACDTWKLETGIGFGLYGTPAESL
;
A
#
# COMPACT_ATOMS: atom_id res chain seq x y z
N PHE A 1 -17.21 -11.90 16.94
CA PHE A 1 -16.28 -11.46 15.88
C PHE A 1 -15.56 -10.24 16.43
N GLU A 2 -14.24 -10.25 16.51
CA GLU A 2 -13.46 -9.03 16.75
C GLU A 2 -13.24 -8.34 15.40
N GLY A 3 -13.17 -7.01 15.39
CA GLY A 3 -12.97 -6.25 14.16
C GLY A 3 -11.56 -6.41 13.60
N ARG A 4 -11.34 -5.84 12.42
CA ARG A 4 -10.01 -5.67 11.81
C ARG A 4 -9.88 -4.23 11.34
N PHE A 5 -8.65 -3.77 11.15
CA PHE A 5 -8.40 -2.39 10.73
C PHE A 5 -7.22 -2.28 9.77
N ASN A 6 -7.12 -1.09 9.16
CA ASN A 6 -6.01 -0.71 8.29
C ASN A 6 -5.22 0.41 8.97
N GLN A 7 -3.89 0.30 8.95
CA GLN A 7 -2.95 1.23 9.60
C GLN A 7 -2.75 2.52 8.79
N GLY A 8 -3.12 2.51 7.50
CA GLY A 8 -2.93 3.64 6.62
C GLY A 8 -2.66 3.25 5.18
N VAL A 9 -2.67 4.28 4.32
CA VAL A 9 -2.41 4.17 2.89
C VAL A 9 -1.32 5.17 2.50
N VAL A 10 -0.40 4.74 1.64
CA VAL A 10 0.50 5.63 0.87
C VAL A 10 0.28 5.27 -0.61
N SER A 11 -0.09 6.25 -1.43
CA SER A 11 -0.48 6.00 -2.83
C SER A 11 0.60 6.44 -3.82
N LEU A 12 0.91 5.55 -4.77
CA LEU A 12 1.78 5.83 -5.91
C LEU A 12 1.03 6.55 -7.02
N ASN A 13 1.61 7.66 -7.50
CA ASN A 13 1.21 8.32 -8.73
C ASN A 13 1.92 7.67 -9.92
N LEU A 14 1.33 6.60 -10.47
CA LEU A 14 1.91 5.88 -11.62
C LEU A 14 2.05 6.76 -12.86
N PRO A 15 1.10 7.65 -13.21
CA PRO A 15 1.25 8.57 -14.33
C PRO A 15 2.48 9.46 -14.23
N GLN A 16 2.83 9.96 -13.04
CA GLN A 16 4.04 10.77 -12.86
C GLN A 16 5.30 9.99 -13.25
N ILE A 17 5.38 8.72 -12.89
CA ILE A 17 6.49 7.84 -13.28
C ILE A 17 6.52 7.69 -14.81
N GLY A 18 5.36 7.47 -15.43
CA GLY A 18 5.24 7.39 -16.89
C GLY A 18 5.63 8.67 -17.62
N ILE A 19 5.28 9.84 -17.08
CA ILE A 19 5.69 11.16 -17.62
C ILE A 19 7.21 11.30 -17.58
N LEU A 20 7.84 10.96 -16.46
CA LEU A 20 9.30 11.05 -16.31
C LEU A 20 10.03 10.03 -17.20
N ALA A 21 9.41 8.88 -17.45
CA ALA A 21 9.99 7.83 -18.28
C ALA A 21 9.92 8.14 -19.77
N GLU A 22 8.95 8.95 -20.23
CA GLU A 22 8.81 9.34 -21.64
C GLU A 22 8.75 8.15 -22.63
N GLY A 23 8.18 7.02 -22.18
CA GLY A 23 8.10 5.79 -22.97
C GLY A 23 9.35 4.89 -22.89
N ASP A 24 10.42 5.32 -22.21
CA ASP A 24 11.58 4.48 -21.89
C ASP A 24 11.23 3.52 -20.76
N GLU A 25 11.10 2.25 -21.10
CA GLU A 25 10.68 1.21 -20.17
C GLU A 25 11.75 0.87 -19.12
N GLU A 26 13.04 0.91 -19.46
CA GLU A 26 14.10 0.66 -18.47
C GLU A 26 14.13 1.78 -17.42
N LYS A 27 13.99 3.02 -17.87
CA LYS A 27 13.86 4.19 -16.99
C LYS A 27 12.61 4.10 -16.11
N PHE A 28 11.49 3.68 -16.68
CA PHE A 28 10.24 3.49 -15.92
C PHE A 28 10.41 2.52 -14.75
N TRP A 29 10.97 1.34 -15.01
CA TRP A 29 11.16 0.33 -13.96
C TRP A 29 12.13 0.81 -12.89
N SER A 30 13.24 1.46 -13.27
CA SER A 30 14.18 2.04 -12.30
C SER A 30 13.52 3.08 -11.39
N LEU A 31 12.71 4.00 -11.96
CA LEU A 31 11.97 5.00 -11.18
C LEU A 31 10.90 4.37 -10.29
N LEU A 32 10.24 3.30 -10.76
CA LEU A 32 9.24 2.58 -9.97
C LEU A 32 9.88 1.97 -8.72
N GLU A 33 11.07 1.36 -8.84
CA GLU A 33 11.80 0.80 -7.69
C GLU A 33 12.14 1.87 -6.65
N GLU A 34 12.66 3.01 -7.09
CA GLU A 34 12.96 4.15 -6.20
C GLU A 34 11.70 4.61 -5.45
N ARG A 35 10.57 4.73 -6.16
CA ARG A 35 9.29 5.16 -5.57
C ARG A 35 8.70 4.11 -4.64
N LEU A 36 8.85 2.82 -4.95
CA LEU A 36 8.44 1.72 -4.07
C LEU A 36 9.23 1.72 -2.76
N ALA A 37 10.55 1.94 -2.82
CA ALA A 37 11.38 2.05 -1.63
C ALA A 37 10.94 3.23 -0.74
N LEU A 38 10.70 4.39 -1.33
CA LEU A 38 10.20 5.56 -0.60
C LEU A 38 8.81 5.31 0.01
N CYS A 39 7.91 4.66 -0.73
CA CYS A 39 6.60 4.29 -0.19
C CYS A 39 6.71 3.31 0.97
N PHE A 40 7.63 2.34 0.91
CA PHE A 40 7.88 1.43 2.01
C PHE A 40 8.34 2.20 3.26
N GLU A 41 9.32 3.09 3.13
CA GLU A 41 9.77 3.94 4.24
C GLU A 41 8.63 4.77 4.84
N ALA A 42 7.79 5.38 4.00
CA ALA A 42 6.65 6.16 4.45
C ALA A 42 5.59 5.29 5.18
N LEU A 43 5.33 4.08 4.70
CA LEU A 43 4.42 3.12 5.33
C LEU A 43 4.98 2.67 6.69
N MET A 44 6.27 2.36 6.76
CA MET A 44 6.93 1.97 7.99
C MET A 44 6.97 3.11 9.02
N CYS A 45 7.17 4.36 8.58
CA CYS A 45 7.07 5.53 9.45
C CYS A 45 5.70 5.59 10.17
N ARG A 46 4.61 5.29 9.45
CA ARG A 46 3.26 5.24 10.03
C ARG A 46 3.09 4.07 10.98
N HIS A 47 3.61 2.91 10.62
CA HIS A 47 3.59 1.72 11.48
C HIS A 47 4.30 1.99 12.82
N HIS A 48 5.53 2.51 12.78
CA HIS A 48 6.31 2.84 13.97
C HIS A 48 5.63 3.90 14.84
N ALA A 49 4.89 4.84 14.24
CA ALA A 49 4.10 5.81 15.00
C ALA A 49 2.93 5.17 15.79
N LEU A 50 2.47 3.98 15.42
CA LEU A 50 1.42 3.24 16.15
C LEU A 50 1.99 2.37 17.28
N GLU A 51 3.26 1.96 17.20
CA GLU A 51 3.90 1.14 18.23
C GLU A 51 3.86 1.84 19.60
N GLY A 52 3.54 1.08 20.64
CA GLY A 52 3.38 1.57 22.00
C GLY A 52 2.06 2.31 22.27
N THR A 53 1.19 2.45 21.28
CA THR A 53 -0.13 3.09 21.48
C THR A 53 -0.96 2.27 22.47
N LEU A 54 -1.40 2.93 23.56
CA LEU A 54 -2.21 2.31 24.61
C LEU A 54 -3.68 2.24 24.19
N SER A 55 -4.36 1.18 24.63
CA SER A 55 -5.80 0.98 24.40
C SER A 55 -6.66 2.16 24.90
N ASN A 56 -6.16 2.96 25.84
CA ASN A 56 -6.82 4.12 26.43
C ASN A 56 -7.05 5.28 25.45
N VAL A 57 -6.28 5.39 24.36
CA VAL A 57 -6.48 6.47 23.38
C VAL A 57 -7.84 6.38 22.70
N SER A 58 -8.41 5.17 22.62
CA SER A 58 -9.76 4.97 22.08
C SER A 58 -10.41 3.68 22.62
N PRO A 59 -11.03 3.73 23.82
CA PRO A 59 -11.59 2.55 24.47
C PRO A 59 -12.65 1.82 23.64
N ILE A 60 -13.44 2.56 22.84
CA ILE A 60 -14.44 1.95 21.95
C ILE A 60 -13.80 1.00 20.93
N HIS A 61 -12.69 1.41 20.32
CA HIS A 61 -11.94 0.60 19.36
C HIS A 61 -11.24 -0.56 20.06
N TRP A 62 -10.51 -0.28 21.13
CA TRP A 62 -9.52 -1.21 21.66
C TRP A 62 -10.01 -2.09 22.81
N GLN A 63 -11.00 -1.66 23.58
CA GLN A 63 -11.42 -2.34 24.83
C GLN A 63 -12.85 -2.90 24.75
N TYR A 64 -13.77 -2.18 24.11
CA TYR A 64 -15.21 -2.52 24.14
C TYR A 64 -15.69 -3.35 22.96
N GLY A 65 -14.79 -3.78 22.07
CA GLY A 65 -15.06 -4.80 21.07
C GLY A 65 -15.42 -4.28 19.68
N ALA A 66 -15.21 -2.99 19.36
CA ALA A 66 -15.35 -2.54 17.97
C ALA A 66 -14.21 -3.07 17.09
N ILE A 67 -12.96 -3.03 17.57
CA ILE A 67 -11.83 -3.71 16.93
C ILE A 67 -11.37 -4.87 17.83
N ALA A 68 -11.02 -4.59 19.09
CA ALA A 68 -10.48 -5.59 20.01
C ALA A 68 -11.08 -5.47 21.42
N ARG A 69 -10.70 -6.41 22.31
CA ARG A 69 -11.01 -6.40 23.74
C ARG A 69 -9.75 -6.45 24.60
N LEU A 70 -8.90 -5.45 24.43
CA LEU A 70 -7.69 -5.23 25.23
C LEU A 70 -8.04 -4.78 26.64
N LYS A 71 -7.13 -5.03 27.58
CA LYS A 71 -7.24 -4.48 28.93
C LYS A 71 -6.92 -2.97 28.90
N PRO A 72 -7.45 -2.18 29.85
CA PRO A 72 -6.99 -0.81 30.05
C PRO A 72 -5.47 -0.75 30.24
N GLY A 73 -4.79 0.11 29.50
CA GLY A 73 -3.34 0.31 29.53
C GLY A 73 -2.52 -0.70 28.72
N GLU A 74 -3.15 -1.67 28.04
CA GLU A 74 -2.44 -2.61 27.15
C GLU A 74 -2.08 -1.92 25.82
N THR A 75 -0.94 -2.28 25.21
CA THR A 75 -0.55 -1.75 23.89
C THR A 75 -1.29 -2.47 22.76
N ILE A 76 -1.47 -1.78 21.63
CA ILE A 76 -2.08 -2.36 20.42
C ILE A 76 -1.08 -3.16 19.58
N ASP A 77 0.20 -3.24 19.97
CA ASP A 77 1.31 -3.75 19.13
C ASP A 77 1.03 -5.15 18.57
N LYS A 78 0.47 -6.06 19.39
CA LYS A 78 0.10 -7.41 18.94
C LYS A 78 -0.92 -7.43 17.80
N LEU A 79 -1.69 -6.36 17.63
CA LEU A 79 -2.69 -6.18 16.58
C LEU A 79 -2.09 -5.57 15.30
N LEU A 80 -0.84 -5.09 15.33
CA LEU A 80 -0.15 -4.48 14.18
C LEU A 80 0.52 -5.52 13.26
N HIS A 81 0.69 -6.76 13.71
CA HIS A 81 1.41 -7.81 13.01
C HIS A 81 0.54 -9.04 12.68
N ASN A 82 1.15 -10.01 11.99
CA ASN A 82 0.62 -11.35 11.74
C ASN A 82 -0.74 -11.35 11.04
N GLY A 83 -1.02 -10.29 10.27
CA GLY A 83 -2.25 -10.14 9.53
C GLY A 83 -3.48 -9.89 10.40
N TYR A 84 -3.38 -9.40 11.64
CA TYR A 84 -4.56 -8.88 12.33
C TYR A 84 -5.05 -7.59 11.66
N SER A 85 -4.14 -6.64 11.45
CA SER A 85 -4.35 -5.44 10.65
C SER A 85 -3.63 -5.50 9.29
N THR A 86 -3.97 -4.57 8.42
CA THR A 86 -3.28 -4.37 7.14
C THR A 86 -2.68 -2.97 7.04
N ILE A 87 -1.72 -2.78 6.14
CA ILE A 87 -1.23 -1.47 5.73
C ILE A 87 -1.18 -1.43 4.19
N SER A 88 -1.57 -0.33 3.57
CA SER A 88 -1.90 -0.33 2.15
C SER A 88 -0.88 0.45 1.30
N LEU A 89 -0.31 -0.23 0.31
CA LEU A 89 0.27 0.44 -0.85
C LEU A 89 -0.87 0.77 -1.81
N GLY A 90 -1.21 2.05 -1.88
CA GLY A 90 -2.16 2.58 -2.85
C GLY A 90 -1.51 2.78 -4.21
N TYR A 91 -2.31 2.73 -5.27
CA TYR A 91 -1.91 3.23 -6.58
C TYR A 91 -3.07 3.95 -7.27
N ILE A 92 -2.73 4.81 -8.23
CA ILE A 92 -3.67 5.47 -9.14
C ILE A 92 -3.13 5.54 -10.57
N GLY A 93 -4.04 5.74 -11.53
CA GLY A 93 -3.69 6.11 -12.91
C GLY A 93 -3.11 4.99 -13.76
N LEU A 94 -3.58 3.74 -13.56
CA LEU A 94 -3.13 2.59 -14.35
C LEU A 94 -3.45 2.74 -15.85
N TYR A 95 -4.59 3.33 -16.20
CA TYR A 95 -4.94 3.59 -17.59
C TYR A 95 -3.97 4.61 -18.21
N GLU A 96 -3.75 5.74 -17.55
CA GLU A 96 -2.93 6.85 -18.02
C GLU A 96 -1.47 6.44 -18.14
N VAL A 97 -0.89 5.79 -17.12
CA VAL A 97 0.49 5.30 -17.19
C VAL A 97 0.68 4.29 -18.33
N THR A 98 -0.31 3.42 -18.56
CA THR A 98 -0.25 2.45 -19.68
C THR A 98 -0.29 3.18 -21.02
N LYS A 99 -1.14 4.20 -21.15
CA LYS A 99 -1.21 5.04 -22.35
C LYS A 99 0.09 5.79 -22.61
N LEU A 100 0.68 6.38 -21.56
CA LEU A 100 1.96 7.11 -21.65
C LEU A 100 3.10 6.19 -22.09
N MET A 101 3.18 4.98 -21.53
CA MET A 101 4.28 4.06 -21.80
C MET A 101 4.13 3.27 -23.10
N THR A 102 2.91 2.89 -23.47
CA THR A 102 2.69 1.95 -24.59
C THR A 102 2.04 2.57 -25.82
N GLY A 103 1.48 3.78 -25.68
CA GLY A 103 0.64 4.45 -26.69
C GLY A 103 -0.81 3.95 -26.74
N VAL A 104 -1.14 2.85 -26.04
CA VAL A 104 -2.45 2.20 -26.09
C VAL A 104 -3.07 2.01 -24.70
N SER A 105 -4.35 1.66 -24.65
CA SER A 105 -5.06 1.42 -23.38
C SER A 105 -4.59 0.12 -22.73
N HIS A 106 -4.75 -0.01 -21.41
CA HIS A 106 -4.56 -1.28 -20.70
C HIS A 106 -5.55 -2.39 -21.12
N THR A 107 -6.51 -2.09 -22.00
CA THR A 107 -7.43 -3.06 -22.61
C THR A 107 -6.98 -3.51 -24.01
N ASP A 108 -6.00 -2.84 -24.61
CA ASP A 108 -5.34 -3.31 -25.83
C ASP A 108 -4.37 -4.45 -25.45
N PRO A 109 -4.15 -5.49 -26.28
CA PRO A 109 -3.22 -6.57 -25.96
C PRO A 109 -1.82 -6.08 -25.54
N LYS A 110 -1.26 -5.07 -26.21
CA LYS A 110 0.07 -4.51 -25.87
C LYS A 110 0.04 -3.78 -24.53
N GLY A 111 -1.00 -2.99 -24.26
CA GLY A 111 -1.16 -2.28 -23.00
C GLY A 111 -1.50 -3.21 -21.83
N THR A 112 -2.26 -4.28 -22.08
CA THR A 112 -2.61 -5.32 -21.11
C THR A 112 -1.34 -5.99 -20.58
N ASP A 113 -0.39 -6.34 -21.44
CA ASP A 113 0.88 -6.93 -21.02
C ASP A 113 1.63 -6.03 -20.03
N PHE A 114 1.83 -4.76 -20.40
CA PHE A 114 2.50 -3.77 -19.53
C PHE A 114 1.76 -3.59 -18.20
N ALA A 115 0.44 -3.38 -18.25
CA ALA A 115 -0.38 -3.17 -17.05
C ALA A 115 -0.33 -4.38 -16.12
N LEU A 116 -0.38 -5.61 -16.64
CA LEU A 116 -0.26 -6.82 -15.83
C LEU A 116 1.13 -6.96 -15.21
N ARG A 117 2.20 -6.64 -15.94
CA ARG A 117 3.57 -6.64 -15.38
C ARG A 117 3.70 -5.63 -14.25
N LEU A 118 3.17 -4.42 -14.43
CA LEU A 118 3.14 -3.39 -13.39
C LEU A 118 2.36 -3.85 -12.15
N MET A 119 1.15 -4.36 -12.32
CA MET A 119 0.32 -4.84 -11.21
C MET A 119 0.96 -6.03 -10.48
N LYS A 120 1.57 -6.96 -11.21
CA LYS A 120 2.33 -8.08 -10.62
C LYS A 120 3.54 -7.57 -9.83
N ARG A 121 4.25 -6.56 -10.34
CA ARG A 121 5.39 -5.97 -9.63
C ARG A 121 4.97 -5.29 -8.33
N LEU A 122 3.91 -4.48 -8.36
CA LEU A 122 3.37 -3.84 -7.15
C LEU A 122 2.90 -4.89 -6.13
N ARG A 123 2.24 -5.96 -6.60
CA ARG A 123 1.82 -7.06 -5.73
C ARG A 123 3.02 -7.77 -5.09
N LEU A 124 4.05 -8.06 -5.87
CA LEU A 124 5.27 -8.68 -5.38
C LEU A 124 5.96 -7.83 -4.31
N ALA A 125 5.97 -6.50 -4.45
CA ALA A 125 6.49 -5.61 -3.40
C ALA A 125 5.78 -5.83 -2.06
N CYS A 126 4.44 -5.81 -2.06
CA CYS A 126 3.65 -6.06 -0.86
C CYS A 126 3.91 -7.45 -0.26
N ASP A 127 4.00 -8.49 -1.10
CA ASP A 127 4.26 -9.85 -0.63
C ASP A 127 5.68 -9.99 -0.03
N THR A 128 6.69 -9.35 -0.62
CA THR A 128 8.06 -9.27 -0.09
C THR A 128 8.11 -8.54 1.25
N TRP A 129 7.53 -7.34 1.34
CA TRP A 129 7.51 -6.57 2.58
C TRP A 129 6.78 -7.28 3.71
N LYS A 130 5.71 -8.00 3.38
CA LYS A 130 5.01 -8.86 4.34
C LYS A 130 5.90 -9.98 4.88
N LEU A 131 6.68 -10.63 4.01
CA LEU A 131 7.61 -11.68 4.42
C LEU A 131 8.72 -11.13 5.32
N GLU A 132 9.25 -9.95 5.00
CA GLU A 132 10.37 -9.32 5.72
C GLU A 132 9.95 -8.76 7.09
N THR A 133 8.75 -8.21 7.20
CA THR A 133 8.31 -7.45 8.39
C THR A 133 7.26 -8.18 9.24
N GLY A 134 6.59 -9.18 8.69
CA GLY A 134 5.41 -9.81 9.31
C GLY A 134 4.14 -8.92 9.33
N ILE A 135 4.16 -7.76 8.65
CA ILE A 135 3.02 -6.84 8.55
C ILE A 135 2.16 -7.17 7.34
N GLY A 136 0.83 -7.05 7.47
CA GLY A 136 -0.12 -7.34 6.39
C GLY A 136 -0.16 -6.25 5.30
N PHE A 137 0.84 -6.17 4.42
CA PHE A 137 0.79 -5.26 3.27
C PHE A 137 -0.28 -5.66 2.25
N GLY A 138 -1.09 -4.69 1.81
CA GLY A 138 -2.15 -4.88 0.81
C GLY A 138 -2.02 -3.90 -0.35
N LEU A 139 -2.28 -4.38 -1.57
CA LEU A 139 -2.38 -3.50 -2.74
C LEU A 139 -3.78 -2.92 -2.84
N TYR A 140 -3.88 -1.60 -2.99
CA TYR A 140 -5.15 -0.87 -2.91
C TYR A 140 -5.34 0.06 -4.11
N GLY A 141 -6.38 -0.18 -4.92
CA GLY A 141 -6.81 0.78 -5.94
C GLY A 141 -7.43 1.98 -5.23
N THR A 142 -6.73 3.11 -5.19
CA THR A 142 -7.15 4.24 -4.36
C THR A 142 -8.42 4.87 -4.97
N PRO A 143 -9.52 5.03 -4.22
CA PRO A 143 -10.76 5.65 -4.74
C PRO A 143 -10.56 7.09 -5.26
N ALA A 144 -9.57 7.79 -4.70
CA ALA A 144 -9.02 9.05 -5.21
C ALA A 144 -10.07 10.16 -5.50
N GLU A 145 -11.06 10.32 -4.61
CA GLU A 145 -12.11 11.33 -4.75
C GLU A 145 -11.59 12.78 -4.66
N SER A 146 -10.42 13.00 -4.06
CA SER A 146 -9.73 14.30 -3.95
C SER A 146 -8.20 14.18 -3.77
N LEU A 147 -7.61 13.12 -4.35
CA LEU A 147 -6.19 12.78 -4.18
C LEU A 147 -5.23 13.90 -4.59
#